data_AF-A0A2S4N6F7-F1
#
_entry.id   AF-A0A2S4N6F7-F1
#
_cell.length_a   1.000
_cell.length_b   1.000
_cell.length_c   1.000
_cell.angle_alpha   90.00
_cell.angle_beta   90.00
_cell.angle_gamma   90.00
#
_symmetry.space_group_name_H-M   'P 1'
#
loop_
_entity.id
_entity.type
_entity.pdbx_description
1 polymer ?
#
loop_
_entity_poly.entity_id
_entity_poly.type
_entity_poly.pdbx_seq_one_letter_code
_entity_poly.pdbx_strand_id
1 'polypeptide(L)'
;MLPKFKTLLIVFAIVFILLLIPLLAMQFTDEVHWTVFDFIVAGVLLFTTGLVIQFVLKKAKNTKHRILICVIILILLFLLWAELAVGIFGSAVAGN
;
A
#
# COMPACT_ATOMS: atom_id res chain seq x y z
N MET A 1 -5.80 17.45 15.36
CA MET A 1 -6.59 16.80 14.29
C MET A 1 -6.23 17.49 12.98
N LEU A 2 -5.47 16.85 12.09
CA LEU A 2 -5.06 17.48 10.83
C LEU A 2 -6.30 17.64 9.91
N PRO A 3 -6.43 18.76 9.18
CA PRO A 3 -7.53 18.96 8.24
C PRO A 3 -7.49 17.90 7.14
N LYS A 4 -8.67 17.47 6.68
CA LYS A 4 -8.87 16.35 5.73
C LYS A 4 -7.94 16.42 4.51
N PHE A 5 -7.76 17.62 3.97
CA PHE A 5 -6.88 17.88 2.82
C PHE A 5 -5.40 17.60 3.11
N LYS A 6 -4.90 18.04 4.27
CA LYS A 6 -3.50 17.78 4.66
C LYS A 6 -3.24 16.29 4.81
N THR A 7 -4.22 15.52 5.29
CA THR A 7 -4.01 14.08 5.48
C THR A 7 -4.05 13.28 4.18
N LEU A 8 -4.88 13.69 3.23
CA LEU A 8 -4.87 13.11 1.89
C LEU A 8 -3.54 13.38 1.17
N LEU A 9 -3.02 14.61 1.29
CA LEU A 9 -1.69 14.95 0.77
C LEU A 9 -0.57 14.11 1.40
N ILE A 10 -0.62 13.87 2.71
CA ILE A 10 0.36 13.01 3.39
C ILE A 10 0.32 11.58 2.84
N VAL A 11 -0.88 11.00 2.68
CA VAL A 11 -1.02 9.65 2.09
C VAL A 11 -0.46 9.63 0.67
N PHE A 12 -0.83 10.61 -0.16
CA PHE A 12 -0.32 10.69 -1.53
C PHE A 12 1.20 10.82 -1.58
N ALA A 13 1.79 11.66 -0.73
CA ALA A 13 3.23 11.84 -0.65
C ALA A 13 3.95 10.54 -0.22
N ILE A 14 3.40 9.81 0.77
CA ILE A 14 3.96 8.52 1.22
C ILE A 14 3.91 7.50 0.07
N VAL A 15 2.77 7.37 -0.61
CA VAL A 15 2.62 6.44 -1.75
C VAL A 15 3.63 6.78 -2.84
N PHE A 16 3.75 8.08 -3.18
CA PHE A 16 4.69 8.53 -4.19
C PHE A 16 6.14 8.21 -3.82
N ILE A 17 6.55 8.52 -2.59
CA ILE A 17 7.90 8.20 -2.09
C ILE A 17 8.17 6.70 -2.11
N LEU A 18 7.20 5.87 -1.73
CA LEU A 18 7.35 4.41 -1.77
C LEU A 18 7.51 3.89 -3.20
N LEU A 19 6.76 4.42 -4.17
CA LEU A 19 6.87 4.04 -5.58
C LEU A 19 8.13 4.60 -6.26
N LEU A 20 8.75 5.64 -5.72
CA LEU A 20 10.06 6.08 -6.20
C LEU A 20 11.15 5.03 -5.96
N ILE A 21 11.02 4.17 -4.93
CA ILE A 21 12.00 3.12 -4.64
C ILE A 21 12.17 2.16 -5.82
N PRO A 22 11.12 1.47 -6.32
CA PRO A 22 11.24 0.61 -7.49
C PRO A 22 11.58 1.40 -8.75
N LEU A 23 11.03 2.61 -8.93
CA LEU A 23 11.35 3.42 -10.10
C LEU A 23 12.84 3.74 -10.20
N LEU A 24 13.46 4.14 -9.08
CA LEU A 24 14.90 4.39 -9.01
C LEU A 24 15.67 3.09 -9.15
N ALA A 25 15.25 2.00 -8.49
CA ALA A 25 15.91 0.69 -8.60
C ALA A 25 16.02 0.25 -10.07
N MET A 26 14.95 0.37 -10.86
CA MET A 26 14.95 0.06 -12.29
C MET A 26 15.94 0.90 -13.13
N GLN A 27 16.39 2.06 -12.63
CA GLN A 27 17.41 2.86 -13.32
C GLN A 27 18.84 2.40 -13.01
N PHE A 28 19.04 1.65 -11.91
CA PHE A 28 20.35 1.20 -11.45
C PHE A 28 20.59 -0.30 -11.62
N THR A 29 19.52 -1.10 -11.75
CA THR A 29 19.61 -2.55 -11.86
C THR A 29 18.47 -3.13 -12.70
N ASP A 30 18.79 -4.21 -13.41
CA ASP A 30 17.81 -5.05 -14.12
C ASP A 30 17.12 -6.07 -13.20
N GLU A 31 17.48 -6.16 -11.91
CA GLU A 31 16.84 -7.11 -10.99
C GLU A 31 15.38 -6.75 -10.66
N VAL A 32 15.00 -5.49 -10.89
CA VAL A 32 13.62 -5.00 -10.70
C VAL A 32 13.05 -4.67 -12.07
N HIS A 33 11.97 -5.35 -12.45
CA HIS A 33 11.30 -5.12 -13.73
C HIS A 33 9.81 -4.88 -13.50
N TRP A 34 9.45 -3.63 -13.15
CA TRP A 34 8.04 -3.23 -13.00
C TRP A 34 7.53 -2.56 -14.27
N THR A 35 6.42 -3.05 -14.79
CA THR A 35 5.68 -2.38 -15.85
C THR A 35 4.91 -1.18 -15.29
N VAL A 36 4.45 -0.28 -16.18
CA VAL A 36 3.56 0.83 -15.79
C VAL A 36 2.31 0.31 -15.08
N PHE A 37 1.82 -0.87 -15.44
CA PHE A 37 0.67 -1.49 -14.78
C PHE A 37 0.97 -1.84 -13.32
N ASP A 38 2.17 -2.34 -13.02
CA ASP A 38 2.59 -2.67 -11.64
C ASP A 38 2.63 -1.42 -10.76
N PHE A 39 3.12 -0.30 -11.29
CA PHE A 39 3.07 0.99 -10.59
C PHE A 39 1.64 1.46 -10.29
N ILE A 40 0.71 1.26 -11.24
CA ILE A 40 -0.69 1.61 -11.05
C ILE A 40 -1.33 0.71 -9.98
N VAL A 41 -1.12 -0.60 -10.07
CA VAL A 41 -1.67 -1.58 -9.12
C VAL A 41 -1.12 -1.32 -7.71
N ALA A 42 0.20 -1.20 -7.55
CA ALA A 42 0.84 -0.89 -6.28
C ALA A 42 0.40 0.48 -5.74
N GLY A 43 0.27 1.48 -6.60
CA GLY A 43 -0.23 2.81 -6.24
C GLY A 43 -1.65 2.78 -5.70
N VAL A 44 -2.57 2.09 -6.37
CA VAL A 44 -3.95 1.92 -5.91
C VAL A 44 -3.99 1.14 -4.60
N LEU A 45 -3.23 0.06 -4.48
CA LEU A 45 -3.17 -0.78 -3.27
C LEU A 45 -2.69 0.03 -2.04
N LEU A 46 -1.57 0.75 -2.18
CA LEU A 46 -1.01 1.57 -1.11
C LEU A 46 -1.91 2.76 -0.75
N PHE A 47 -2.46 3.45 -1.76
CA PHE A 47 -3.31 4.61 -1.55
C PHE A 47 -4.62 4.23 -0.85
N THR A 48 -5.30 3.18 -1.32
CA THR A 48 -6.53 2.68 -0.69
C THR A 48 -6.27 2.23 0.75
N THR A 49 -5.17 1.52 0.99
CA THR A 49 -4.78 1.09 2.34
C THR A 49 -4.50 2.28 3.26
N GLY A 50 -3.79 3.30 2.79
CA GLY A 50 -3.58 4.55 3.52
C GLY A 50 -4.89 5.23 3.91
N LEU A 51 -5.87 5.27 3.01
CA LEU A 51 -7.20 5.82 3.29
C LEU A 51 -8.01 4.98 4.29
N VAL A 52 -7.92 3.65 4.24
CA VAL A 52 -8.60 2.77 5.20
C VAL A 52 -7.99 2.93 6.59
N ILE A 53 -6.65 2.95 6.72
CA ILE A 53 -5.97 3.21 7.99
C ILE A 53 -6.39 4.57 8.55
N GLN A 54 -6.38 5.62 7.72
CA GLN A 54 -6.88 6.95 8.07
C GLN A 54 -8.30 6.93 8.62
N PHE A 55 -9.20 6.17 7.97
CA PHE A 55 -10.59 6.04 8.38
C PHE A 55 -10.71 5.36 9.74
N VAL A 56 -9.99 4.24 9.94
CA VAL A 56 -9.93 3.51 11.22
C VAL A 56 -9.40 4.41 12.33
N LEU A 57 -8.33 5.17 12.07
CA LEU A 57 -7.75 6.10 13.04
C LEU A 57 -8.72 7.20 13.49
N LYS A 58 -9.64 7.63 12.60
CA LYS A 58 -10.65 8.65 12.90
C LYS A 58 -11.89 8.08 13.59
N LYS A 59 -12.28 6.84 13.29
CA LYS A 59 -13.54 6.24 13.77
C LYS A 59 -13.36 5.47 15.08
N ALA A 60 -12.22 4.83 15.29
CA ALA A 60 -11.98 4.01 16.46
C ALA A 60 -11.66 4.87 17.70
N LYS A 61 -12.55 4.82 18.71
CA LYS A 61 -12.35 5.52 20.00
C LYS A 61 -11.32 4.85 20.91
N ASN A 62 -11.19 3.52 20.81
CA ASN A 62 -10.31 2.74 21.69
C ASN A 62 -8.97 2.46 21.00
N THR A 63 -7.88 2.92 21.62
CA THR A 63 -6.51 2.80 21.09
C THR A 63 -6.10 1.34 20.84
N LYS A 64 -6.52 0.39 21.68
CA LYS A 64 -6.18 -1.03 21.51
C LYS A 64 -6.83 -1.62 20.25
N HIS A 65 -8.13 -1.41 20.07
CA HIS A 65 -8.85 -1.85 18.88
C HIS A 65 -8.31 -1.16 17.61
N ARG A 66 -7.95 0.12 17.71
CA ARG A 66 -7.36 0.87 16.61
C ARG A 66 -6.05 0.23 16.11
N ILE A 67 -5.15 -0.12 17.03
CA ILE A 67 -3.88 -0.77 16.68
C ILE A 67 -4.14 -2.15 16.07
N LEU A 68 -5.02 -2.95 16.68
CA LEU A 68 -5.34 -4.28 16.17
C LEU A 68 -5.88 -4.25 14.73
N ILE A 69 -6.82 -3.34 14.44
CA ILE A 69 -7.38 -3.20 13.10
C ILE A 69 -6.31 -2.73 12.10
N CYS A 70 -5.45 -1.78 12.47
CA CYS A 70 -4.34 -1.36 11.61
C CYS A 70 -3.39 -2.51 11.31
N VAL A 71 -3.05 -3.34 12.29
CA VAL A 71 -2.19 -4.53 12.10
C VAL A 71 -2.84 -5.51 11.12
N ILE A 72 -4.14 -5.79 11.27
CA ILE A 72 -4.88 -6.66 10.34
C ILE A 72 -4.84 -6.10 8.92
N ILE A 73 -5.08 -4.79 8.75
CA ILE A 73 -5.02 -4.15 7.43
C ILE A 73 -3.62 -4.28 6.80
N LEU A 74 -2.57 -4.10 7.59
CA LEU A 74 -1.20 -4.25 7.11
C LEU A 74 -0.89 -5.70 6.71
N ILE A 75 -1.35 -6.68 7.48
CA ILE A 75 -1.22 -8.10 7.12
C ILE A 75 -1.93 -8.38 5.78
N LEU A 76 -3.16 -7.88 5.60
CA LEU A 76 -3.90 -8.03 4.35
C LEU A 76 -3.18 -7.35 3.18
N LEU A 77 -2.61 -6.17 3.38
CA LEU A 77 -1.80 -5.51 2.36
C LEU A 77 -0.59 -6.37 1.97
N PHE A 78 0.15 -6.92 2.93
CA PHE A 78 1.32 -7.75 2.61
C PHE A 78 0.93 -9.07 1.93
N LEU A 79 -0.20 -9.67 2.32
CA LEU A 79 -0.74 -10.86 1.66
C LEU A 79 -1.13 -10.57 0.20
N LEU A 80 -1.86 -9.48 -0.03
CA LEU A 80 -2.23 -9.07 -1.39
C LEU A 80 -1.02 -8.72 -2.23
N TRP A 81 -0.04 -8.02 -1.65
CA TRP A 81 1.21 -7.71 -2.33
C TRP A 81 1.97 -8.99 -2.70
N ALA A 82 2.09 -9.93 -1.77
CA ALA A 82 2.80 -11.18 -2.00
C ALA A 82 2.09 -12.05 -3.04
N GLU A 83 0.76 -12.05 -3.09
CA GLU A 83 0.00 -12.72 -4.14
C GLU A 83 0.22 -12.06 -5.51
N LEU A 84 0.19 -10.73 -5.57
CA LEU A 84 0.42 -9.99 -6.81
C LEU A 84 1.88 -10.08 -7.30
N ALA A 85 2.85 -10.21 -6.39
CA ALA A 85 4.27 -10.24 -6.75
C ALA A 85 4.82 -11.66 -6.96
N VAL A 86 4.37 -12.63 -6.17
CA VAL A 86 4.93 -13.99 -6.12
C VAL A 86 3.87 -15.06 -6.43
N GLY A 87 2.57 -14.76 -6.31
CA GLY A 87 1.51 -15.73 -6.59
C GLY A 87 1.46 -16.90 -5.61
N ILE A 88 1.68 -16.63 -4.32
CA ILE A 88 1.80 -17.65 -3.26
C ILE A 88 0.61 -18.63 -3.22
N PHE A 89 -0.61 -18.15 -3.48
CA PHE A 89 -1.83 -18.94 -3.42
C PHE A 89 -2.28 -19.51 -4.77
N GLY A 90 -1.59 -19.18 -5.87
CA GLY A 90 -1.95 -19.64 -7.21
C GLY A 90 -3.36 -19.22 -7.64
N SER A 91 -3.86 -18.08 -7.15
CA SER A 91 -5.20 -17.60 -7.48
C SER A 91 -5.25 -16.96 -8.86
N ALA A 92 -6.45 -16.69 -9.38
CA ALA A 92 -6.64 -15.97 -10.64
C ALA A 92 -6.10 -14.52 -10.62
N VAL A 93 -5.72 -14.00 -9.45
CA VAL A 93 -5.16 -12.67 -9.23
C VAL A 93 -3.62 -12.72 -9.07
N ALA A 94 -3.02 -13.92 -9.03
CA ALA A 94 -1.58 -14.08 -8.93
C ALA A 94 -0.86 -13.35 -10.08
N GLY A 95 0.24 -12.65 -9.75
CA GLY A 95 1.09 -12.03 -10.75
C GLY A 95 1.72 -13.08 -11.67
N ASN A 96 1.68 -12.82 -12.98
CA ASN A 96 2.25 -13.67 -14.02
C ASN A 96 3.35 -12.94 -14.79
#